data_AF-A0A968AQH6-F1
#
_entry.id   AF-A0A968AQH6-F1
#
_cell.length_a   1.000
_cell.length_b   1.000
_cell.length_c   1.000
_cell.angle_alpha   90.00
_cell.angle_beta   90.00
_cell.angle_gamma   90.00
#
_symmetry.space_group_name_H-M   'P 1'
#
loop_
_entity.id
_entity.type
_entity.pdbx_description
1 polymer ?
#
loop_
_entity_poly.entity_id
_entity_poly.type
_entity_poly.pdbx_seq_one_letter_code
_entity_poly.pdbx_strand_id
1 'polypeptide(L)'
;MAGQTKASYLMNIFEDRFLPSFSYQSSIRITHLALYLVLCLVIYNRFRKGQSDFSSTALRRFSWVKILVLSSLIIWGLYTWLYFYNQQWLNQIVPVVISASLYGLGYYGYKFPELFRNIQVKQLNSKYEFSRLSEDDKDLYSSTLVGLMKDEKLYANPDLKLQTLASRLDISPQNLSQIINERFHQNFSEFVNSFRVDEAKRLLVDVAHRHLTIVAIANEVGFNSKSAFNTAFKKFTKQTPSEYLESKTSFR
;
A
#
# COMPACT_ATOMS: atom_id res chain seq x y z
N MET A 1 37.52 54.07 15.44
CA MET A 1 36.04 54.19 15.34
C MET A 1 35.48 54.06 13.92
N ALA A 2 36.25 54.17 12.83
CA ALA A 2 35.71 54.10 11.46
C ALA A 2 35.55 52.68 10.86
N GLY A 3 36.18 51.65 11.45
CA GLY A 3 36.16 50.27 10.93
C GLY A 3 34.90 49.48 11.29
N GLN A 4 34.34 49.67 12.50
CA GLN A 4 33.14 48.96 12.95
C GLN A 4 31.89 49.37 12.17
N THR A 5 31.80 50.64 11.74
CA THR A 5 30.69 51.16 10.93
C THR A 5 30.69 50.64 9.51
N LYS A 6 31.87 50.38 8.93
CA LYS A 6 31.98 49.85 7.57
C LYS A 6 31.70 48.34 7.55
N ALA A 7 32.16 47.61 8.56
CA ALA A 7 31.84 46.19 8.72
C ALA A 7 30.33 45.98 8.96
N SER A 8 29.70 46.76 9.84
CA SER A 8 28.25 46.68 10.08
C SER A 8 27.42 47.11 8.88
N TYR A 9 27.86 48.11 8.12
CA TYR A 9 27.21 48.54 6.89
C TYR A 9 27.34 47.48 5.77
N LEU A 10 28.51 46.86 5.63
CA LEU A 10 28.71 45.75 4.69
C LEU A 10 27.94 44.50 5.11
N MET A 11 27.82 44.21 6.42
CA MET A 11 27.01 43.10 6.93
C MET A 11 25.53 43.32 6.67
N ASN A 12 25.00 44.52 6.91
CA ASN A 12 23.62 44.88 6.57
C ASN A 12 23.36 44.74 5.06
N ILE A 13 24.26 45.25 4.20
CA ILE A 13 24.13 45.10 2.75
C ILE A 13 24.23 43.65 2.31
N PHE A 14 25.07 42.85 2.96
CA PHE A 14 25.24 41.42 2.63
C PHE A 14 24.02 40.60 3.08
N GLU A 15 23.42 40.89 4.24
CA GLU A 15 22.17 40.27 4.69
C GLU A 15 20.98 40.66 3.80
N ASP A 16 20.85 41.94 3.41
CA ASP A 16 19.75 42.43 2.57
C ASP A 16 19.85 41.96 1.10
N ARG A 17 21.08 41.68 0.61
CA ARG A 17 21.36 41.43 -0.81
C ARG A 17 21.71 39.97 -1.15
N PHE A 18 22.34 39.21 -0.23
CA PHE A 18 22.87 37.87 -0.52
C PHE A 18 22.21 36.72 0.25
N LEU A 19 21.39 36.99 1.26
CA LEU A 19 20.44 36.01 1.75
C LEU A 19 19.09 36.31 1.09
N PRO A 20 18.78 35.78 -0.12
CA PRO A 20 17.37 35.61 -0.45
C PRO A 20 16.83 34.81 0.72
N SER A 21 15.92 35.38 1.51
CA SER A 21 15.41 34.77 2.71
C SER A 21 14.57 33.55 2.32
N PHE A 22 15.26 32.47 1.95
CA PHE A 22 14.82 31.12 2.15
C PHE A 22 14.79 30.90 3.65
N SER A 23 13.92 31.66 4.31
CA SER A 23 13.58 31.50 5.69
C SER A 23 13.10 30.06 5.83
N TYR A 24 13.38 29.44 6.97
CA TYR A 24 12.88 28.11 7.30
C TYR A 24 11.36 27.99 7.02
N GLN A 25 10.62 29.11 7.09
CA GLN A 25 9.22 29.22 6.71
C GLN A 25 8.95 28.86 5.24
N SER A 26 9.80 29.29 4.29
CA SER A 26 9.69 28.92 2.87
C SER A 26 9.87 27.41 2.67
N SER A 27 10.84 26.79 3.34
CA SER A 27 11.08 25.34 3.28
C SER A 27 9.93 24.53 3.89
N ILE A 28 9.36 24.98 5.03
CA ILE A 28 8.17 24.36 5.62
C ILE A 28 6.99 24.42 4.63
N ARG A 29 6.77 25.56 3.98
CA ARG A 29 5.66 25.76 3.06
C ARG A 29 5.78 24.87 1.83
N ILE A 30 6.98 24.74 1.25
CA ILE A 30 7.25 23.86 0.12
C ILE A 30 7.02 22.39 0.52
N THR A 31 7.49 22.00 1.71
CA THR A 31 7.30 20.64 2.24
C THR A 31 5.82 20.34 2.47
N HIS A 32 5.08 21.28 3.04
CA HIS A 32 3.63 21.15 3.25
C HIS A 32 2.87 21.04 1.92
N LEU A 33 3.22 21.83 0.91
CA LEU A 33 2.63 21.74 -0.44
C LEU A 33 2.93 20.38 -1.09
N ALA A 34 4.17 19.89 -0.98
CA ALA A 34 4.56 18.59 -1.50
C ALA A 34 3.78 17.45 -0.82
N LEU A 35 3.62 17.50 0.51
CA LEU A 35 2.80 16.53 1.25
C LEU A 35 1.34 16.56 0.77
N TYR A 36 0.77 17.75 0.59
CA TYR A 36 -0.61 17.92 0.13
C TYR A 36 -0.81 17.39 -1.29
N LEU A 37 0.14 17.63 -2.20
CA LEU A 37 0.15 17.08 -3.55
C LEU A 37 0.20 15.54 -3.54
N VAL A 38 1.06 14.96 -2.71
CA VAL A 38 1.15 13.49 -2.56
C VAL A 38 -0.16 12.92 -2.04
N LEU A 39 -0.78 13.52 -1.01
CA LEU A 39 -2.07 13.09 -0.49
C LEU A 39 -3.18 13.19 -1.56
N CYS A 40 -3.19 14.28 -2.34
CA CYS A 40 -4.13 14.44 -3.45
C CYS A 40 -3.95 13.36 -4.52
N LEU A 41 -2.71 13.04 -4.90
CA LEU A 41 -2.41 11.97 -5.87
C LEU A 41 -2.79 10.60 -5.34
N VAL A 42 -2.56 10.32 -4.05
CA VAL A 42 -2.97 9.06 -3.41
C VAL A 42 -4.49 8.93 -3.40
N ILE A 43 -5.22 9.98 -3.02
CA ILE A 43 -6.69 10.00 -3.02
C ILE A 43 -7.22 9.84 -4.44
N TYR A 44 -6.66 10.58 -5.41
CA TYR A 44 -7.02 10.49 -6.82
C TYR A 44 -6.79 9.08 -7.38
N ASN A 45 -5.65 8.48 -7.10
CA ASN A 45 -5.32 7.13 -7.57
C ASN A 45 -6.19 6.05 -6.91
N ARG A 46 -6.52 6.20 -5.62
CA ARG A 46 -7.50 5.33 -4.94
C ARG A 46 -8.89 5.47 -5.53
N PHE A 47 -9.33 6.70 -5.82
CA PHE A 47 -10.62 6.96 -6.45
C PHE A 47 -10.68 6.42 -7.88
N ARG A 48 -9.62 6.57 -8.67
CA ARG A 48 -9.49 6.03 -10.03
C ARG A 48 -9.51 4.50 -10.03
N LYS A 49 -8.86 3.84 -9.06
CA LYS A 49 -8.91 2.37 -8.93
C LYS A 49 -10.30 1.85 -8.50
N GLY A 50 -11.07 2.64 -7.75
CA GLY A 50 -12.47 2.31 -7.43
C GLY A 50 -13.48 2.63 -8.54
N GLN A 51 -13.01 3.21 -9.66
CA GLN A 51 -13.83 3.78 -10.72
C GLN A 51 -14.28 2.77 -11.78
N SER A 52 -13.66 1.59 -11.87
CA SER A 52 -14.06 0.54 -12.82
C SER A 52 -15.50 0.07 -12.63
N ASP A 53 -16.06 0.27 -11.43
CA ASP A 53 -17.38 -0.25 -11.04
C ASP A 53 -18.44 0.85 -10.87
N PHE A 54 -18.09 2.13 -11.08
CA PHE A 54 -19.03 3.24 -10.89
C PHE A 54 -19.62 3.73 -12.23
N SER A 55 -20.95 3.82 -12.30
CA SER A 55 -21.67 4.32 -13.47
C SER A 55 -21.19 5.72 -13.88
N SER A 56 -21.15 5.97 -15.20
CA SER A 56 -20.64 7.21 -15.82
C SER A 56 -21.27 8.50 -15.28
N THR A 57 -22.50 8.43 -14.76
CA THR A 57 -23.23 9.52 -14.12
C THR A 57 -22.67 9.92 -12.75
N ALA A 58 -22.17 8.96 -11.96
CA ALA A 58 -21.51 9.24 -10.69
C ALA A 58 -20.18 9.96 -10.91
N LEU A 59 -19.39 9.53 -11.91
CA LEU A 59 -18.08 10.12 -12.23
C LEU A 59 -18.15 11.61 -12.58
N ARG A 60 -19.21 11.98 -13.31
CA ARG A 60 -19.48 13.38 -13.69
C ARG A 60 -19.87 14.22 -12.47
N ARG A 61 -20.57 13.64 -11.48
CA ARG A 61 -20.99 14.29 -10.23
C ARG A 61 -19.82 14.61 -9.28
N PHE A 62 -18.64 14.04 -9.49
CA PHE A 62 -17.44 14.24 -8.64
C PHE A 62 -16.32 15.04 -9.30
N SER A 63 -16.52 15.51 -10.54
CA SER A 63 -15.52 16.32 -11.25
C SER A 63 -15.24 17.66 -10.55
N TRP A 64 -16.20 18.18 -9.78
CA TRP A 64 -16.02 19.42 -9.00
C TRP A 64 -15.02 19.28 -7.85
N VAL A 65 -14.81 18.08 -7.29
CA VAL A 65 -13.78 17.85 -6.26
C VAL A 65 -12.38 18.02 -6.86
N LYS A 66 -12.19 17.57 -8.10
CA LYS A 66 -10.94 17.82 -8.84
C LYS A 66 -10.74 19.31 -9.09
N ILE A 67 -11.81 20.01 -9.48
CA ILE A 67 -11.78 21.47 -9.69
C ILE A 67 -11.45 22.20 -8.38
N LEU A 68 -12.03 21.77 -7.25
CA LEU A 68 -11.74 22.33 -5.92
C LEU A 68 -10.27 22.13 -5.55
N VAL A 69 -9.77 20.90 -5.66
CA VAL A 69 -8.35 20.58 -5.36
C VAL A 69 -7.40 21.35 -6.28
N LEU A 70 -7.68 21.40 -7.59
CA LEU A 70 -6.88 22.17 -8.55
C LEU A 70 -6.92 23.67 -8.26
N SER A 71 -8.08 24.20 -7.89
CA SER A 71 -8.22 25.62 -7.53
C SER A 71 -7.40 25.95 -6.28
N SER A 72 -7.38 25.07 -5.28
CA SER A 72 -6.51 25.21 -4.11
C SER A 72 -5.03 25.18 -4.47
N LEU A 73 -4.61 24.32 -5.40
CA LEU A 73 -3.21 24.28 -5.87
C LEU A 73 -2.81 25.55 -6.62
N ILE A 74 -3.71 26.11 -7.44
CA ILE A 74 -3.49 27.38 -8.16
C ILE A 74 -3.34 28.54 -7.16
N ILE A 75 -4.19 28.58 -6.13
CA ILE A 75 -4.11 29.59 -5.06
C ILE A 75 -2.76 29.50 -4.34
N TRP A 76 -2.28 28.29 -4.06
CA TRP A 76 -0.97 28.08 -3.44
C TRP A 76 0.19 28.52 -4.35
N GLY A 77 0.15 28.18 -5.64
CA GLY A 77 1.14 28.62 -6.62
C GLY A 77 1.18 30.15 -6.75
N LEU A 78 0.01 30.78 -6.85
CA LEU A 78 -0.12 32.24 -6.90
C LEU A 78 0.43 32.89 -5.62
N TYR A 79 0.15 32.33 -4.45
CA TYR A 79 0.69 32.81 -3.19
C TYR A 79 2.22 32.73 -3.16
N THR A 80 2.81 31.60 -3.55
CA THR A 80 4.28 31.46 -3.60
C THR A 80 4.93 32.45 -4.57
N TRP A 81 4.26 32.73 -5.69
CA TRP A 81 4.72 33.70 -6.68
C TRP A 81 4.66 35.14 -6.14
N LEU A 82 3.54 35.52 -5.50
CA LEU A 82 3.36 36.85 -4.90
C LEU A 82 4.22 37.08 -3.64
N TYR A 83 4.54 36.03 -2.89
CA TYR A 83 5.48 36.09 -1.76
C TYR A 83 6.87 36.59 -2.20
N PHE A 84 7.29 36.24 -3.43
CA PHE A 84 8.55 36.71 -4.01
C PHE A 84 8.57 38.23 -4.29
N TYR A 85 7.40 38.87 -4.37
CA TYR A 85 7.23 40.32 -4.50
C TYR A 85 7.07 41.04 -3.14
N ASN A 86 7.41 40.38 -2.03
CA ASN A 86 7.49 40.92 -0.67
C ASN A 86 6.17 41.53 -0.14
N GLN A 87 5.03 41.00 -0.60
CA GLN A 87 3.69 41.43 -0.19
C GLN A 87 3.30 40.81 1.17
N GLN A 88 3.77 41.40 2.28
CA GLN A 88 3.64 40.85 3.63
C GLN A 88 2.19 40.63 4.11
N TRP A 89 1.23 41.41 3.61
CA TRP A 89 -0.19 41.30 3.95
C TRP A 89 -0.81 39.95 3.55
N LEU A 90 -0.25 39.28 2.54
CA LEU A 90 -0.74 37.98 2.06
C LEU A 90 -0.57 36.85 3.08
N ASN A 91 0.36 36.99 4.04
CA ASN A 91 0.55 35.99 5.11
C ASN A 91 -0.70 35.81 5.99
N GLN A 92 -1.56 36.84 6.08
CA GLN A 92 -2.79 36.78 6.88
C GLN A 92 -3.97 36.14 6.13
N ILE A 93 -3.94 36.16 4.80
CA ILE A 93 -5.05 35.68 3.96
C ILE A 93 -4.96 34.17 3.72
N VAL A 94 -3.76 33.62 3.59
CA VAL A 94 -3.56 32.20 3.27
C VAL A 94 -4.15 31.25 4.31
N PRO A 95 -3.94 31.43 5.63
CA PRO A 95 -4.55 30.56 6.64
C PRO A 95 -6.08 30.60 6.60
N VAL A 96 -6.67 31.75 6.25
CA VAL A 96 -8.13 31.91 6.10
C VAL A 96 -8.63 31.11 4.91
N VAL A 97 -7.94 31.17 3.76
CA VAL A 97 -8.33 30.40 2.56
C VAL A 97 -8.15 28.89 2.76
N ILE A 98 -7.09 28.47 3.46
CA ILE A 98 -6.88 27.05 3.83
C ILE A 98 -7.98 26.57 4.77
N SER A 99 -8.27 27.35 5.81
CA SER A 99 -9.35 27.05 6.75
C SER A 99 -10.68 26.93 6.01
N ALA A 100 -11.02 27.90 5.16
CA ALA A 100 -12.25 27.86 4.36
C ALA A 100 -12.32 26.61 3.45
N SER A 101 -11.19 26.20 2.86
CA SER A 101 -11.11 25.01 2.02
C SER A 101 -11.31 23.71 2.81
N LEU A 102 -10.72 23.62 4.01
CA LEU A 102 -10.88 22.49 4.91
C LEU A 102 -12.30 22.39 5.46
N TYR A 103 -12.89 23.52 5.88
CA TYR A 103 -14.30 23.56 6.29
C TYR A 103 -15.24 23.23 5.13
N GLY A 104 -14.92 23.66 3.91
CA GLY A 104 -15.64 23.25 2.71
C GLY A 104 -15.59 21.74 2.51
N LEU A 105 -14.39 21.15 2.49
CA LEU A 105 -14.21 19.69 2.36
C LEU A 105 -14.92 18.91 3.47
N GLY A 106 -14.82 19.37 4.72
CA GLY A 106 -15.49 18.78 5.87
C GLY A 106 -17.01 18.87 5.77
N TYR A 107 -17.55 20.04 5.43
CA TYR A 107 -18.98 20.26 5.22
C TYR A 107 -19.52 19.39 4.08
N TYR A 108 -18.78 19.27 2.98
CA TYR A 108 -19.16 18.40 1.87
C TYR A 108 -19.05 16.92 2.23
N GLY A 109 -18.02 16.49 2.96
CA GLY A 109 -17.90 15.14 3.50
C GLY A 109 -19.06 14.78 4.43
N TYR A 110 -19.53 15.76 5.22
CA TYR A 110 -20.70 15.65 6.08
C TYR A 110 -22.02 15.61 5.28
N LYS A 111 -22.18 16.47 4.27
CA LYS A 111 -23.39 16.56 3.44
C LYS A 111 -23.56 15.38 2.48
N PHE A 112 -22.45 14.75 2.08
CA PHE A 112 -22.43 13.60 1.19
C PHE A 112 -21.76 12.39 1.87
N PRO A 113 -22.37 11.83 2.93
CA PRO A 113 -21.83 10.67 3.63
C PRO A 113 -21.77 9.43 2.73
N GLU A 114 -22.50 9.44 1.60
CA GLU A 114 -22.46 8.40 0.57
C GLU A 114 -21.05 8.11 0.04
N LEU A 115 -20.16 9.11 0.08
CA LEU A 115 -18.73 8.98 -0.25
C LEU A 115 -18.02 7.93 0.62
N PHE A 116 -18.40 7.84 1.90
CA PHE A 116 -17.83 6.91 2.87
C PHE A 116 -18.72 5.67 3.06
N ARG A 117 -20.04 5.83 2.91
CA ARG A 117 -21.02 4.75 2.99
C ARG A 117 -20.77 3.72 1.89
N ASN A 118 -20.51 4.12 0.66
CA ASN A 118 -20.31 3.15 -0.44
C ASN A 118 -19.04 2.30 -0.26
N ILE A 119 -18.02 2.79 0.46
CA ILE A 119 -16.81 2.02 0.77
C ILE A 119 -17.11 0.94 1.82
N GLN A 120 -17.80 1.31 2.90
CA GLN A 120 -18.22 0.34 3.93
C GLN A 120 -19.28 -0.62 3.40
N VAL A 121 -20.28 -0.13 2.66
CA VAL A 121 -21.34 -0.93 2.05
C VAL A 121 -20.80 -1.86 0.98
N LYS A 122 -19.81 -1.48 0.17
CA LYS A 122 -19.19 -2.42 -0.79
C LYS A 122 -18.45 -3.55 -0.08
N GLN A 123 -17.74 -3.27 1.03
CA GLN A 123 -17.08 -4.31 1.82
C GLN A 123 -18.07 -5.20 2.59
N LEU A 124 -19.15 -4.61 3.10
CA LEU A 124 -20.21 -5.36 3.77
C LEU A 124 -21.01 -6.19 2.77
N ASN A 125 -21.35 -5.64 1.61
CA ASN A 125 -22.03 -6.36 0.53
C ASN A 125 -21.15 -7.45 -0.06
N SER A 126 -19.85 -7.22 -0.28
CA SER A 126 -18.97 -8.30 -0.75
C SER A 126 -18.90 -9.44 0.26
N LYS A 127 -18.83 -9.13 1.56
CA LYS A 127 -18.89 -10.13 2.63
C LYS A 127 -20.25 -10.82 2.69
N TYR A 128 -21.34 -10.08 2.49
CA TYR A 128 -22.70 -10.61 2.58
C TYR A 128 -23.09 -11.45 1.35
N GLU A 129 -22.78 -10.99 0.13
CA GLU A 129 -22.91 -11.78 -1.10
C GLU A 129 -22.05 -13.04 -1.06
N PHE A 130 -20.83 -12.96 -0.52
CA PHE A 130 -20.01 -14.15 -0.35
C PHE A 130 -20.53 -15.09 0.75
N SER A 131 -21.07 -14.56 1.85
CA SER A 131 -21.74 -15.39 2.86
C SER A 131 -23.02 -16.08 2.36
N ARG A 132 -23.58 -15.59 1.25
CA ARG A 132 -24.72 -16.20 0.54
C ARG A 132 -24.31 -17.26 -0.46
N LEU A 133 -23.02 -17.39 -0.78
CA LEU A 133 -22.57 -18.55 -1.55
C LEU A 133 -22.92 -19.82 -0.79
N SER A 134 -23.38 -20.82 -1.53
CA SER A 134 -23.59 -22.14 -0.94
C SER A 134 -22.27 -22.64 -0.35
N GLU A 135 -22.34 -23.48 0.68
CA GLU A 135 -21.15 -24.19 1.15
C GLU A 135 -20.50 -24.99 0.00
N ASP A 136 -21.31 -25.48 -0.96
CA ASP A 136 -20.84 -26.14 -2.18
C ASP A 136 -19.98 -25.22 -3.06
N ASP A 137 -20.36 -23.95 -3.21
CA ASP A 137 -19.61 -22.99 -4.01
C ASP A 137 -18.27 -22.67 -3.34
N LYS A 138 -18.27 -22.52 -2.01
CA LYS A 138 -17.03 -22.31 -1.25
C LYS A 138 -16.09 -23.50 -1.38
N ASP A 139 -16.62 -24.72 -1.41
CA ASP A 139 -15.83 -25.94 -1.59
C ASP A 139 -15.29 -26.05 -3.02
N LEU A 140 -16.07 -25.63 -4.02
CA LEU A 140 -15.63 -25.52 -5.40
C LEU A 140 -14.48 -24.50 -5.54
N TYR A 141 -14.61 -23.31 -4.95
CA TYR A 141 -13.51 -22.32 -4.96
C TYR A 141 -12.27 -22.83 -4.21
N SER A 142 -12.46 -23.56 -3.10
CA SER A 142 -11.35 -24.11 -2.31
C SER A 142 -10.58 -25.20 -3.06
N SER A 143 -11.30 -26.10 -3.72
CA SER A 143 -10.69 -27.15 -4.55
C SER A 143 -9.99 -26.55 -5.77
N THR A 144 -10.61 -25.58 -6.44
CA THR A 144 -10.00 -24.85 -7.56
C THR A 144 -8.75 -24.09 -7.13
N LEU A 145 -8.78 -23.45 -5.96
CA LEU A 145 -7.62 -22.77 -5.36
C LEU A 145 -6.46 -23.75 -5.13
N VAL A 146 -6.72 -24.93 -4.58
CA VAL A 146 -5.69 -25.96 -4.35
C VAL A 146 -5.12 -26.48 -5.66
N GLY A 147 -5.98 -26.73 -6.67
CA GLY A 147 -5.55 -27.13 -8.01
C GLY A 147 -4.63 -26.09 -8.64
N LEU A 148 -5.09 -24.84 -8.68
CA LEU A 148 -4.33 -23.70 -9.21
C LEU A 148 -2.95 -23.54 -8.53
N MET A 149 -2.88 -23.73 -7.21
CA MET A 149 -1.63 -23.67 -6.46
C MET A 149 -0.66 -24.80 -6.83
N LYS A 150 -1.16 -26.02 -7.07
CA LYS A 150 -0.35 -27.20 -7.39
C LYS A 150 0.08 -27.23 -8.85
N ASP A 151 -0.86 -27.04 -9.76
CA ASP A 151 -0.67 -27.24 -11.19
C ASP A 151 0.26 -26.18 -11.78
N GLU A 152 0.08 -24.92 -11.40
CA GLU A 152 0.92 -23.80 -11.84
C GLU A 152 2.10 -23.52 -10.91
N LYS A 153 2.24 -24.27 -9.81
CA LYS A 153 3.24 -24.05 -8.77
C LYS A 153 3.34 -22.60 -8.31
N LEU A 154 2.21 -21.91 -8.17
CA LEU A 154 2.17 -20.47 -7.85
C LEU A 154 2.91 -20.14 -6.54
N TYR A 155 3.00 -21.10 -5.61
CA TYR A 155 3.76 -20.95 -4.38
C TYR A 155 5.25 -20.68 -4.60
N ALA A 156 5.85 -21.12 -5.70
CA ALA A 156 7.27 -20.90 -6.01
C ALA A 156 7.57 -19.42 -6.34
N ASN A 157 6.55 -18.63 -6.66
CA ASN A 157 6.73 -17.20 -6.90
C ASN A 157 6.88 -16.45 -5.55
N PRO A 158 8.04 -15.80 -5.26
CA PRO A 158 8.24 -15.04 -4.04
C PRO A 158 7.35 -13.80 -3.92
N ASP A 159 6.88 -13.25 -5.04
CA ASP A 159 6.05 -12.04 -5.12
C ASP A 159 4.55 -12.33 -5.19
N LEU A 160 4.14 -13.59 -4.93
CA LEU A 160 2.74 -13.98 -4.95
C LEU A 160 1.94 -13.17 -3.91
N LYS A 161 0.89 -12.48 -4.39
CA LYS A 161 0.00 -11.64 -3.58
C LYS A 161 -1.42 -12.16 -3.63
N LEU A 162 -2.15 -11.96 -2.52
CA LEU A 162 -3.56 -12.33 -2.38
C LEU A 162 -4.41 -11.75 -3.52
N GLN A 163 -4.17 -10.49 -3.91
CA GLN A 163 -4.93 -9.83 -4.97
C GLN A 163 -4.75 -10.51 -6.32
N THR A 164 -3.52 -10.93 -6.63
CA THR A 164 -3.21 -11.63 -7.89
C THR A 164 -3.91 -12.97 -7.94
N LEU A 165 -3.91 -13.72 -6.82
CA LEU A 165 -4.56 -15.02 -6.74
C LEU A 165 -6.09 -14.91 -6.80
N ALA A 166 -6.66 -13.92 -6.10
CA ALA A 166 -8.10 -13.65 -6.13
C ALA A 166 -8.57 -13.28 -7.55
N SER A 167 -7.77 -12.48 -8.28
CA SER A 167 -8.08 -12.11 -9.66
C SER A 167 -8.06 -13.31 -10.60
N ARG A 168 -7.21 -14.32 -10.36
CA ARG A 168 -7.20 -15.56 -11.16
C ARG A 168 -8.41 -16.46 -10.91
N LEU A 169 -8.98 -16.37 -9.72
CA LEU A 169 -10.17 -17.11 -9.32
C LEU A 169 -11.47 -16.31 -9.57
N ASP A 170 -11.36 -15.13 -10.18
CA ASP A 170 -12.46 -14.19 -10.44
C ASP A 170 -13.30 -13.84 -9.20
N ILE A 171 -12.63 -13.71 -8.04
CA ILE A 171 -13.25 -13.36 -6.77
C ILE A 171 -12.56 -12.17 -6.10
N SER A 172 -13.25 -11.52 -5.16
CA SER A 172 -12.65 -10.43 -4.40
C SER A 172 -11.52 -10.94 -3.47
N PRO A 173 -10.48 -10.14 -3.19
CA PRO A 173 -9.44 -10.52 -2.24
C PRO A 173 -9.97 -10.77 -0.82
N GLN A 174 -11.04 -10.07 -0.42
CA GLN A 174 -11.69 -10.32 0.88
C GLN A 174 -12.29 -11.72 0.92
N ASN A 175 -12.98 -12.12 -0.15
CA ASN A 175 -13.62 -13.42 -0.26
C ASN A 175 -12.59 -14.55 -0.26
N LEU A 176 -11.50 -14.41 -1.03
CA LEU A 176 -10.41 -15.39 -1.00
C LEU A 176 -9.78 -15.51 0.39
N SER A 177 -9.55 -14.38 1.08
CA SER A 177 -9.04 -14.42 2.46
C SER A 177 -10.02 -15.12 3.40
N GLN A 178 -11.32 -14.94 3.20
CA GLN A 178 -12.36 -15.60 4.00
C GLN A 178 -12.36 -17.11 3.73
N ILE A 179 -12.32 -17.56 2.47
CA ILE A 179 -12.20 -18.98 2.11
C ILE A 179 -10.98 -19.61 2.79
N ILE A 180 -9.81 -18.96 2.66
CA ILE A 180 -8.56 -19.48 3.23
C ILE A 180 -8.70 -19.66 4.74
N ASN A 181 -9.33 -18.70 5.41
CA ASN A 181 -9.51 -18.77 6.86
C ASN A 181 -10.55 -19.84 7.27
N GLU A 182 -11.68 -19.91 6.58
CA GLU A 182 -12.78 -20.83 6.90
C GLU A 182 -12.43 -22.29 6.59
N ARG A 183 -11.75 -22.55 5.47
CA ARG A 183 -11.51 -23.91 4.96
C ARG A 183 -10.14 -24.48 5.30
N PHE A 184 -9.14 -23.62 5.43
CA PHE A 184 -7.75 -24.03 5.71
C PHE A 184 -7.26 -23.59 7.09
N HIS A 185 -8.05 -22.80 7.82
CA HIS A 185 -7.71 -22.28 9.16
C HIS A 185 -6.35 -21.57 9.20
N GLN A 186 -6.04 -20.86 8.12
CA GLN A 186 -4.77 -20.19 7.90
C GLN A 186 -5.00 -18.75 7.46
N ASN A 187 -3.98 -17.90 7.60
CA ASN A 187 -3.91 -16.68 6.80
C ASN A 187 -3.27 -16.96 5.44
N PHE A 188 -3.37 -16.01 4.50
CA PHE A 188 -2.82 -16.18 3.14
C PHE A 188 -1.33 -16.57 3.13
N SER A 189 -0.52 -15.93 3.95
CA SER A 189 0.92 -16.21 4.01
C SER A 189 1.19 -17.63 4.52
N GLU A 190 0.45 -18.08 5.53
CA GLU A 190 0.52 -19.46 6.03
C GLU A 190 0.06 -20.47 4.98
N PHE A 191 -1.04 -20.16 4.29
CA PHE A 191 -1.56 -20.98 3.21
C PHE A 191 -0.49 -21.20 2.12
N VAL A 192 0.09 -20.13 1.59
CA VAL A 192 1.17 -20.24 0.59
C VAL A 192 2.37 -21.01 1.16
N ASN A 193 2.80 -20.68 2.38
CA ASN A 193 3.94 -21.33 3.02
C ASN A 193 3.73 -22.83 3.27
N SER A 194 2.49 -23.29 3.46
CA SER A 194 2.19 -24.72 3.61
C SER A 194 2.59 -25.50 2.35
N PHE A 195 2.21 -25.00 1.16
CA PHE A 195 2.62 -25.59 -0.12
C PHE A 195 4.13 -25.53 -0.32
N ARG A 196 4.77 -24.41 0.02
CA ARG A 196 6.23 -24.27 -0.07
C ARG A 196 6.96 -25.29 0.81
N VAL A 197 6.49 -25.49 2.04
CA VAL A 197 7.08 -26.46 2.97
C VAL A 197 6.82 -27.89 2.51
N ASP A 198 5.65 -28.18 1.96
CA ASP A 198 5.34 -29.49 1.39
C ASP A 198 6.28 -29.85 0.23
N GLU A 199 6.50 -28.93 -0.71
CA GLU A 199 7.46 -29.15 -1.80
C GLU A 199 8.90 -29.21 -1.28
N ALA A 200 9.27 -28.37 -0.30
CA ALA A 200 10.60 -28.42 0.31
C ALA A 200 10.89 -29.77 0.97
N LYS A 201 9.91 -30.36 1.68
CA LYS A 201 10.06 -31.72 2.25
C LYS A 201 10.36 -32.74 1.16
N ARG A 202 9.68 -32.66 0.00
CA ARG A 202 9.89 -33.54 -1.14
C ARG A 202 11.31 -33.39 -1.70
N LEU A 203 11.74 -32.15 -1.94
CA LEU A 203 13.07 -31.85 -2.49
C LEU A 203 14.20 -32.26 -1.54
N LEU A 204 14.02 -32.09 -0.22
CA LEU A 204 15.05 -32.44 0.77
C LEU A 204 15.38 -33.94 0.79
N VAL A 205 14.41 -34.82 0.52
CA VAL A 205 14.61 -36.29 0.58
C VAL A 205 14.86 -36.94 -0.78
N ASP A 206 14.73 -36.15 -1.86
CA ASP A 206 14.92 -36.61 -3.23
C ASP A 206 16.41 -36.82 -3.54
N VAL A 207 16.72 -37.97 -4.12
CA VAL A 207 18.10 -38.38 -4.45
C VAL A 207 18.71 -37.43 -5.49
N ALA A 208 17.90 -36.96 -6.45
CA ALA A 208 18.36 -36.03 -7.49
C ALA A 208 18.80 -34.67 -6.92
N HIS A 209 18.24 -34.27 -5.77
CA HIS A 209 18.43 -32.94 -5.18
C HIS A 209 19.41 -32.94 -4.00
N ARG A 210 20.05 -34.06 -3.67
CA ARG A 210 21.02 -34.18 -2.55
C ARG A 210 22.21 -33.21 -2.63
N HIS A 211 22.56 -32.75 -3.83
CA HIS A 211 23.64 -31.80 -4.05
C HIS A 211 23.25 -30.36 -3.71
N LEU A 212 21.94 -30.06 -3.58
CA LEU A 212 21.45 -28.73 -3.26
C LEU A 212 21.60 -28.43 -1.77
N THR A 213 21.99 -27.20 -1.47
CA THR A 213 21.97 -26.71 -0.09
C THR A 213 20.53 -26.46 0.37
N ILE A 214 20.27 -26.53 1.68
CA ILE A 214 18.97 -26.18 2.26
C ILE A 214 18.53 -24.75 1.84
N VAL A 215 19.48 -23.83 1.68
CA VAL A 215 19.20 -22.47 1.22
C VAL A 215 18.79 -22.44 -0.26
N ALA A 216 19.42 -23.26 -1.11
CA ALA A 216 19.02 -23.38 -2.51
C ALA A 216 17.59 -23.92 -2.63
N ILE A 217 17.25 -24.96 -1.86
CA ILE A 217 15.88 -25.52 -1.81
C ILE A 217 14.88 -24.46 -1.32
N ALA A 218 15.23 -23.68 -0.30
CA ALA A 218 14.37 -22.60 0.20
C ALA A 218 14.06 -21.55 -0.88
N ASN A 219 15.06 -21.18 -1.69
CA ASN A 219 14.88 -20.25 -2.79
C ASN A 219 14.02 -20.86 -3.92
N GLU A 220 14.23 -22.13 -4.23
CA GLU A 220 13.49 -22.85 -5.28
C GLU A 220 11.99 -22.96 -4.98
N VAL A 221 11.63 -23.14 -3.72
CA VAL A 221 10.22 -23.14 -3.29
C VAL A 221 9.67 -21.73 -3.02
N GLY A 222 10.42 -20.66 -3.30
CA GLY A 222 9.92 -19.28 -3.29
C GLY A 222 10.07 -18.51 -1.97
N PHE A 223 10.96 -18.91 -1.05
CA PHE A 223 11.28 -18.08 0.12
C PHE A 223 12.30 -16.99 -0.19
N ASN A 224 12.04 -15.77 0.28
CA ASN A 224 12.95 -14.63 0.13
C ASN A 224 14.12 -14.63 1.14
N SER A 225 14.09 -15.48 2.16
CA SER A 225 15.17 -15.57 3.15
C SER A 225 15.21 -16.91 3.87
N LYS A 226 16.40 -17.30 4.32
CA LYS A 226 16.63 -18.49 5.17
C LYS A 226 15.86 -18.43 6.48
N SER A 227 15.75 -17.24 7.08
CA SER A 227 15.02 -17.06 8.35
C SER A 227 13.52 -17.35 8.16
N ALA A 228 12.90 -16.76 7.14
CA ALA A 228 11.49 -17.00 6.82
C ALA A 228 11.21 -18.48 6.53
N PHE A 229 12.10 -19.14 5.77
CA PHE A 229 12.02 -20.57 5.51
C PHE A 229 12.07 -21.40 6.79
N ASN A 230 13.08 -21.19 7.65
CA ASN A 230 13.24 -21.95 8.88
C ASN A 230 12.04 -21.78 9.82
N THR A 231 11.52 -20.56 9.96
CA THR A 231 10.32 -20.29 10.79
C THR A 231 9.09 -21.00 10.24
N ALA A 232 8.84 -20.91 8.93
CA ALA A 232 7.71 -21.58 8.30
C ALA A 232 7.84 -23.11 8.40
N PHE A 233 9.01 -23.66 8.05
CA PHE A 233 9.26 -25.10 8.08
C PHE A 233 9.03 -25.65 9.49
N LYS A 234 9.65 -25.05 10.51
CA LYS A 234 9.47 -25.47 11.92
C LYS A 234 8.02 -25.32 12.39
N LYS A 235 7.29 -24.31 11.93
CA LYS A 235 5.86 -24.15 12.28
C LYS A 235 5.03 -25.34 11.81
N PHE A 236 5.22 -25.77 10.56
CA PHE A 236 4.43 -26.82 9.92
C PHE A 236 4.93 -28.24 10.22
N THR A 237 6.23 -28.45 10.40
CA THR A 237 6.82 -29.79 10.62
C THR A 237 7.23 -30.07 12.06
N LYS A 238 7.24 -29.04 12.92
CA LYS A 238 7.81 -29.06 14.29
C LYS A 238 9.32 -29.30 14.37
N GLN A 239 10.00 -29.39 13.23
CA GLN A 239 11.44 -29.64 13.13
C GLN A 239 12.11 -28.57 12.27
N THR A 240 13.42 -28.36 12.45
CA THR A 240 14.18 -27.56 11.49
C THR A 240 14.40 -28.35 10.18
N PRO A 241 14.67 -27.68 9.04
CA PRO A 241 14.97 -28.39 7.80
C PRO A 241 16.14 -29.37 7.92
N SER A 242 17.17 -29.01 8.70
CA SER A 242 18.32 -29.87 8.98
C SER A 242 17.93 -31.10 9.81
N GLU A 243 17.18 -30.92 10.89
CA GLU A 243 16.67 -32.02 11.73
C GLU A 243 15.79 -32.98 10.91
N TYR A 244 14.94 -32.43 10.04
CA TYR A 244 14.09 -33.23 9.16
C TYR A 244 14.92 -34.10 8.21
N LEU A 245 15.94 -33.52 7.57
CA LEU A 245 16.84 -34.24 6.67
C LEU A 245 17.62 -35.35 7.37
N GLU A 246 18.18 -35.05 8.55
CA GLU A 246 18.90 -36.02 9.38
C GLU A 246 17.99 -37.18 9.78
N SER A 247 16.77 -36.87 10.26
CA SER A 247 15.79 -37.88 10.64
C SER A 247 15.40 -38.80 9.47
N LYS A 248 15.36 -38.31 8.23
CA LYS A 248 15.01 -39.13 7.06
C LYS A 248 16.19 -39.90 6.49
N THR A 249 17.41 -39.51 6.82
CA THR A 249 18.63 -40.19 6.37
C THR A 249 19.07 -41.27 7.35
N SER A 250 18.82 -41.10 8.66
CA SER A 250 19.18 -42.09 9.70
C SER A 250 18.32 -43.38 9.71
N PHE A 251 17.18 -43.40 9.01
CA PHE A 251 16.30 -44.59 8.88
C PHE A 251 16.42 -45.27 7.50
N ARG A 252 17.41 -44.89 6.70
CA ARG A 252 17.67 -45.43 5.36
C ARG A 252 18.96 -46.24 5.36
#